data_AF-A0A729QIX5-F1
#
_entry.id   AF-A0A729QIX5-F1
#
_cell.length_a   1.000
_cell.length_b   1.000
_cell.length_c   1.000
_cell.angle_alpha   90.00
_cell.angle_beta   90.00
_cell.angle_gamma   90.00
#
_symmetry.space_group_name_H-M   'P 1'
#
loop_
_entity.id
_entity.type
_entity.pdbx_description
1 polymer ?
#
loop_
_entity_poly.entity_id
_entity_poly.type
_entity_poly.pdbx_seq_one_letter_code
_entity_poly.pdbx_strand_id
1 'polypeptide(L)'
;IDYAILKNGEVQILIECKKIGEPLNINHASQLFRYFHVTNARISILTNGQEYKFFTDLDAPNKMDEKPFLEINLTDLDETVVPEIKKLTKTAFDLESIINAAGELKYVSLIKKLLHTQMNAPEEEFVKFFASRIYDGMLTQKVKDTFTLLTKKAASQYINNQINERLKSAMGGNSALHIDPSIQNDATDNSVISKEEIDITTTMDEIEGFHIIKAIARTVIDAPRIVHRDTKSYFGILIDDNNRKPLCRLHFNRTQKYIGLFDLEKNETRHPIETLDDIYAFSNELKATAALYS
;
A
#
# COMPACT_ATOMS: atom_id res chain seq x y z
N ILE A 1 -29.92 14.00 10.72
CA ILE A 1 -29.46 12.99 11.71
C ILE A 1 -30.39 11.82 11.58
N ASP A 2 -29.83 10.67 11.26
CA ASP A 2 -30.60 9.45 10.99
C ASP A 2 -30.70 8.58 12.22
N TYR A 3 -29.63 8.54 13.03
CA TYR A 3 -29.63 7.83 14.30
C TYR A 3 -28.97 8.64 15.43
N ALA A 4 -29.43 8.38 16.64
CA ALA A 4 -28.82 8.85 17.88
C ALA A 4 -28.73 7.69 18.86
N ILE A 5 -27.57 7.51 19.49
CA ILE A 5 -27.38 6.51 20.54
C ILE A 5 -27.47 7.21 21.88
N LEU A 6 -28.39 6.73 22.72
CA LEU A 6 -28.61 7.26 24.05
C LEU A 6 -27.97 6.34 25.10
N LYS A 7 -27.36 6.95 26.12
CA LYS A 7 -26.94 6.28 27.36
C LYS A 7 -27.54 7.06 28.51
N ASN A 8 -28.27 6.37 29.40
CA ASN A 8 -28.93 6.99 30.56
C ASN A 8 -29.86 8.17 30.21
N GLY A 9 -30.51 8.12 29.04
CA GLY A 9 -31.41 9.18 28.58
C GLY A 9 -30.73 10.37 27.89
N GLU A 10 -29.39 10.42 27.87
CA GLU A 10 -28.63 11.46 27.19
C GLU A 10 -28.09 10.98 25.84
N VAL A 11 -28.10 11.86 24.84
CA VAL A 11 -27.51 11.58 23.53
C VAL A 11 -26.00 11.56 23.65
N GLN A 12 -25.38 10.43 23.32
CA GLN A 12 -23.93 10.26 23.38
C GLN A 12 -23.29 10.29 21.99
N ILE A 13 -23.93 9.64 21.01
CA ILE A 13 -23.42 9.51 19.64
C ILE A 13 -24.51 9.94 18.66
N LEU A 14 -24.15 10.79 17.70
CA LEU A 14 -24.97 11.14 16.55
C LEU A 14 -24.47 10.42 15.30
N ILE A 15 -25.38 9.92 14.46
CA ILE A 15 -25.02 9.25 13.21
C ILE A 15 -25.79 9.87 12.05
N GLU A 16 -25.04 10.26 11.02
CA GLU A 16 -25.58 10.67 9.73
C GLU A 16 -25.11 9.70 8.65
N CYS A 17 -26.08 9.21 7.88
CA CYS A 17 -25.89 8.24 6.83
C CYS A 17 -26.02 8.91 5.46
N LYS A 18 -25.13 8.53 4.54
CA LYS A 18 -25.20 8.84 3.12
C LYS A 18 -25.48 7.56 2.34
N LYS A 19 -25.81 7.71 1.07
CA LYS A 19 -26.05 6.55 0.20
C LYS A 19 -24.73 5.82 -0.06
N ILE A 20 -24.77 4.49 -0.12
CA ILE A 20 -23.62 3.67 -0.52
C ILE A 20 -23.03 4.14 -1.86
N GLY A 21 -21.70 4.24 -1.92
CA GLY A 21 -20.97 4.75 -3.08
C GLY A 21 -20.87 6.27 -3.17
N GLU A 22 -21.59 7.04 -2.34
CA GLU A 22 -21.35 8.48 -2.25
C GLU A 22 -20.12 8.79 -1.40
N PRO A 23 -19.24 9.70 -1.85
CA PRO A 23 -18.08 10.10 -1.06
C PRO A 23 -18.50 10.85 0.20
N LEU A 24 -17.87 10.51 1.33
CA LEU A 24 -18.12 11.17 2.60
C LEU A 24 -17.42 12.53 2.66
N ASN A 25 -18.16 13.58 2.31
CA ASN A 25 -17.72 14.96 2.42
C ASN A 25 -18.31 15.63 3.67
N ILE A 26 -17.43 16.10 4.56
CA ILE A 26 -17.82 16.78 5.79
C ILE A 26 -18.59 18.08 5.53
N ASN A 27 -18.31 18.77 4.42
CA ASN A 27 -19.04 19.98 4.02
C ASN A 27 -20.51 19.68 3.72
N HIS A 28 -20.84 18.41 3.44
CA HIS A 28 -22.20 17.94 3.18
C HIS A 28 -22.85 17.31 4.43
N ALA A 29 -22.16 17.34 5.58
CA ALA A 29 -22.63 16.89 6.89
C ALA A 29 -23.12 18.05 7.76
N SER A 30 -23.75 19.06 7.15
CA SER A 30 -24.25 20.27 7.83
C SER A 30 -25.26 19.95 8.94
N GLN A 31 -26.00 18.84 8.81
CA GLN A 31 -26.88 18.37 9.86
C GLN A 31 -26.06 17.88 11.06
N LEU A 32 -25.05 17.04 10.86
CA LEU A 32 -24.16 16.58 11.91
C LEU A 32 -23.60 17.74 12.77
N PHE A 33 -23.03 18.76 12.14
CA PHE A 33 -22.54 19.96 12.87
C PHE A 33 -23.64 20.66 13.67
N ARG A 34 -24.80 20.88 13.06
CA ARG A 34 -25.91 21.62 13.70
C ARG A 34 -26.41 20.90 14.94
N TYR A 35 -26.60 19.58 14.86
CA TYR A 35 -27.10 18.79 15.98
C TYR A 35 -26.03 18.53 17.05
N PHE A 36 -24.76 18.38 16.65
CA PHE A 36 -23.66 18.27 17.61
C PHE A 36 -23.60 19.47 18.54
N HIS A 37 -23.79 20.68 18.00
CA HIS A 37 -23.70 21.91 18.79
C HIS A 37 -24.83 22.09 19.84
N VAL A 38 -26.00 21.52 19.58
CA VAL A 38 -27.21 21.73 20.41
C VAL A 38 -27.58 20.52 21.26
N THR A 39 -26.73 19.49 21.30
CA THR A 39 -26.94 18.27 22.09
C THR A 39 -25.74 18.02 23.01
N ASN A 40 -25.90 17.12 23.98
CA ASN A 40 -24.81 16.64 24.82
C ASN A 40 -23.92 15.59 24.11
N ALA A 41 -24.12 15.39 22.80
CA ALA A 41 -23.34 14.42 22.04
C ALA A 41 -21.89 14.88 21.99
N ARG A 42 -21.00 13.96 22.31
CA ARG A 42 -19.55 14.19 22.31
C ARG A 42 -18.86 13.40 21.19
N ILE A 43 -19.61 12.53 20.51
CA ILE A 43 -19.14 11.73 19.39
C ILE A 43 -20.15 11.84 18.26
N SER A 44 -19.66 11.90 17.02
CA SER A 44 -20.50 11.78 15.84
C SER A 44 -19.87 10.91 14.77
N ILE A 45 -20.73 10.31 13.94
CA ILE A 45 -20.34 9.36 12.91
C ILE A 45 -20.99 9.79 11.60
N LEU A 46 -20.16 9.94 10.57
CA LEU A 46 -20.61 10.09 9.19
C LEU A 46 -20.29 8.80 8.43
N THR A 47 -21.27 8.18 7.79
CA THR A 47 -21.08 6.90 7.09
C THR A 47 -21.89 6.78 5.81
N ASN A 48 -21.40 6.01 4.83
CA ASN A 48 -22.16 5.57 3.65
C ASN A 48 -22.44 4.06 3.68
N GLY A 49 -22.24 3.41 4.83
CA GLY A 49 -22.37 1.96 5.03
C GLY A 49 -21.11 1.15 4.72
N GLN A 50 -20.14 1.71 3.99
CA GLN A 50 -18.84 1.07 3.76
C GLN A 50 -17.73 1.78 4.54
N GLU A 51 -17.69 3.11 4.45
CA GLU A 51 -16.77 3.97 5.17
C GLU A 51 -17.46 4.58 6.39
N TYR A 52 -16.73 4.70 7.50
CA TYR A 52 -17.21 5.39 8.70
C TYR A 52 -16.13 6.35 9.18
N LYS A 53 -16.52 7.60 9.40
CA LYS A 53 -15.67 8.67 9.93
C LYS A 53 -16.21 9.09 11.28
N PHE A 54 -15.38 8.98 12.31
CA PHE A 54 -15.73 9.32 13.69
C PHE A 54 -15.13 10.66 14.08
N PHE A 55 -15.96 11.52 14.65
CA PHE A 55 -15.59 12.86 15.09
C PHE A 55 -15.91 13.05 16.56
N THR A 56 -15.22 14.01 17.14
CA THR A 56 -15.35 14.45 18.54
C THR A 56 -15.22 15.98 18.55
N ASP A 57 -15.14 16.58 19.72
CA ASP A 57 -15.02 18.02 19.97
C ASP A 57 -13.78 18.32 20.84
N LEU A 58 -12.63 17.81 20.40
CA LEU A 58 -11.36 18.01 21.09
C LEU A 58 -10.82 19.43 20.86
N ASP A 59 -11.11 20.03 19.70
CA ASP A 59 -10.58 21.34 19.35
C ASP A 59 -11.32 22.46 20.10
N ALA A 60 -12.64 22.32 20.27
CA ALA A 60 -13.46 23.24 21.05
C ALA A 60 -14.69 22.53 21.64
N PRO A 61 -15.02 22.72 22.93
CA PRO A 61 -16.17 22.06 23.56
C PRO A 61 -17.48 22.30 22.79
N ASN A 62 -18.27 21.24 22.59
CA ASN A 62 -19.56 21.28 21.87
C ASN A 62 -19.45 21.80 20.43
N LYS A 63 -18.27 21.70 19.82
CA LYS A 63 -18.04 21.98 18.41
C LYS A 63 -17.32 20.79 17.79
N MET A 64 -18.01 20.10 16.90
CA MET A 64 -17.44 18.97 16.17
C MET A 64 -16.18 19.39 15.40
N ASP A 65 -15.11 18.61 15.57
CA ASP A 65 -13.86 18.75 14.86
C ASP A 65 -14.05 18.57 13.35
N GLU A 66 -13.26 19.30 12.55
CA GLU A 66 -13.29 19.17 11.09
C GLU A 66 -12.62 17.88 10.59
N LYS A 67 -11.71 17.33 11.39
CA LYS A 67 -10.93 16.14 11.05
C LYS A 67 -11.38 14.97 11.92
N PRO A 68 -11.70 13.81 11.31
CA PRO A 68 -12.07 12.64 12.09
C PRO A 68 -10.86 12.14 12.90
N PHE A 69 -11.13 11.59 14.08
CA PHE A 69 -10.10 10.95 14.89
C PHE A 69 -9.90 9.47 14.53
N LEU A 70 -10.94 8.84 13.96
CA LEU A 70 -10.91 7.47 13.50
C LEU A 70 -11.66 7.36 12.16
N GLU A 71 -11.08 6.63 11.21
CA GLU A 71 -11.69 6.31 9.93
C GLU A 71 -11.55 4.81 9.68
N ILE A 72 -12.63 4.17 9.24
CA ILE A 72 -12.63 2.74 8.94
C ILE A 72 -13.30 2.50 7.59
N ASN A 73 -12.78 1.53 6.86
CA ASN A 73 -13.40 0.97 5.68
C ASN A 73 -13.72 -0.49 5.97
N LEU A 74 -15.01 -0.87 5.94
CA LEU A 74 -15.42 -2.25 6.26
C LEU A 74 -14.94 -3.27 5.22
N THR A 75 -14.62 -2.84 4.00
CA THR A 75 -14.06 -3.72 2.95
C THR A 75 -12.54 -3.86 3.04
N ASP A 76 -11.87 -2.97 3.78
CA ASP A 76 -10.42 -2.94 3.97
C ASP A 76 -10.13 -2.46 5.41
N LEU A 77 -10.43 -3.34 6.38
CA LEU A 77 -10.34 -2.98 7.79
C LEU A 77 -8.91 -3.18 8.30
N ASP A 78 -8.27 -2.09 8.71
CA ASP A 78 -7.02 -2.16 9.48
C ASP A 78 -7.30 -2.78 10.86
N GLU A 79 -6.83 -4.02 11.09
CA GLU A 79 -7.06 -4.72 12.36
C GLU A 79 -6.52 -3.95 13.58
N THR A 80 -5.56 -3.04 13.40
CA THR A 80 -5.02 -2.23 14.49
C THR A 80 -6.05 -1.26 15.08
N VAL A 81 -7.13 -0.94 14.34
CA VAL A 81 -8.21 -0.06 14.83
C VAL A 81 -9.31 -0.82 15.59
N VAL A 82 -9.35 -2.15 15.50
CA VAL A 82 -10.39 -2.98 16.14
C VAL A 82 -10.48 -2.78 17.66
N PRO A 83 -9.37 -2.67 18.43
CA PRO A 83 -9.43 -2.35 19.85
C PRO A 83 -10.16 -1.04 20.16
N GLU A 84 -10.04 -0.04 19.29
CA GLU A 84 -10.69 1.27 19.45
C GLU A 84 -12.18 1.19 19.15
N ILE A 85 -12.57 0.43 18.11
CA ILE A 85 -13.99 0.17 17.81
C ILE A 85 -14.66 -0.58 18.96
N LYS A 86 -13.96 -1.52 19.60
CA LYS A 86 -14.49 -2.25 20.77
C LYS A 86 -14.86 -1.32 21.92
N LYS A 87 -14.14 -0.23 22.13
CA LYS A 87 -14.47 0.78 23.17
C LYS A 87 -15.80 1.48 22.89
N LEU A 88 -16.24 1.56 21.64
CA LEU A 88 -17.53 2.16 21.26
C LEU A 88 -18.73 1.21 21.49
N THR A 89 -18.50 -0.03 21.91
CA THR A 89 -19.59 -0.99 22.18
C THR A 89 -20.28 -0.73 23.51
N LYS A 90 -21.56 -1.09 23.62
CA LYS A 90 -22.41 -0.80 24.80
C LYS A 90 -21.78 -1.19 26.14
N THR A 91 -21.09 -2.33 26.21
CA THR A 91 -20.50 -2.85 27.45
C THR A 91 -19.18 -2.18 27.83
N ALA A 92 -18.45 -1.64 26.85
CA ALA A 92 -17.14 -1.02 27.04
C ALA A 92 -17.17 0.52 26.91
N PHE A 93 -18.35 1.09 26.61
CA PHE A 93 -18.49 2.52 26.35
C PHE A 93 -18.17 3.36 27.58
N ASP A 94 -17.01 3.99 27.56
CA ASP A 94 -16.58 5.03 28.47
C ASP A 94 -16.19 6.29 27.69
N LEU A 95 -16.99 7.33 27.82
CA LEU A 95 -16.86 8.53 27.01
C LEU A 95 -15.53 9.25 27.25
N GLU A 96 -15.10 9.34 28.51
CA GLU A 96 -13.87 10.04 28.88
C GLU A 96 -12.64 9.31 28.30
N SER A 97 -12.57 7.98 28.46
CA SER A 97 -11.52 7.17 27.84
C SER A 97 -11.51 7.29 26.31
N ILE A 98 -12.69 7.30 25.66
CA ILE A 98 -12.77 7.43 24.21
C ILE A 98 -12.29 8.81 23.73
N ILE A 99 -12.68 9.90 24.40
CA ILE A 99 -12.22 11.25 24.06
C ILE A 99 -10.70 11.38 24.24
N ASN A 100 -10.16 10.84 25.34
CA ASN A 100 -8.72 10.84 25.59
C ASN A 100 -7.96 10.06 24.50
N ALA A 101 -8.43 8.86 24.14
CA ALA A 101 -7.85 8.07 23.06
C ALA A 101 -8.00 8.76 21.70
N ALA A 102 -9.13 9.45 21.46
CA ALA A 102 -9.39 10.18 20.23
C ALA A 102 -8.34 11.28 19.98
N GLY A 103 -7.83 11.93 21.02
CA GLY A 103 -6.76 12.93 20.88
C GLY A 103 -5.50 12.33 20.27
N GLU A 104 -5.01 11.24 20.84
CA GLU A 104 -3.85 10.53 20.31
C GLU A 104 -4.11 9.97 18.90
N LEU A 105 -5.25 9.29 18.70
CA LEU A 105 -5.62 8.69 17.42
C LEU A 105 -5.73 9.72 16.30
N LYS A 106 -6.31 10.90 16.58
CA LYS A 106 -6.40 12.02 15.63
C LYS A 106 -5.01 12.41 15.14
N TYR A 107 -4.07 12.67 16.05
CA TYR A 107 -2.72 13.07 15.65
C TYR A 107 -1.94 11.95 14.98
N VAL A 108 -2.02 10.71 15.47
CA VAL A 108 -1.37 9.56 14.84
C VAL A 108 -1.90 9.36 13.41
N SER A 109 -3.21 9.45 13.19
CA SER A 109 -3.83 9.35 11.87
C SER A 109 -3.36 10.45 10.93
N LEU A 110 -3.34 11.70 11.41
CA LEU A 110 -2.86 12.84 10.61
C LEU A 110 -1.37 12.74 10.28
N ILE A 111 -0.55 12.28 11.23
CA ILE A 111 0.88 12.04 11.02
C ILE A 111 1.08 10.91 10.00
N LYS A 112 0.35 9.79 10.09
CA LYS A 112 0.42 8.70 9.11
C LYS A 112 0.09 9.19 7.70
N LYS A 113 -0.97 10.00 7.55
CA LYS A 113 -1.34 10.61 6.26
C LYS A 113 -0.26 11.54 5.73
N LEU A 114 0.26 12.43 6.57
CA LEU A 114 1.33 13.34 6.17
C LEU A 114 2.58 12.56 5.75
N LEU A 115 2.98 11.54 6.53
CA LEU A 115 4.13 10.70 6.24
C LEU A 115 3.94 9.94 4.91
N HIS A 116 2.75 9.41 4.65
CA HIS A 116 2.42 8.82 3.35
C HIS A 116 2.59 9.82 2.20
N THR A 117 2.07 11.04 2.34
CA THR A 117 2.25 12.11 1.34
C THR A 117 3.73 12.41 1.13
N GLN A 118 4.49 12.63 2.20
CA GLN A 118 5.91 12.96 2.11
C GLN A 118 6.75 11.83 1.51
N MET A 119 6.40 10.56 1.76
CA MET A 119 7.13 9.41 1.20
C MET A 119 6.84 9.20 -0.30
N ASN A 120 5.64 9.57 -0.78
CA ASN A 120 5.26 9.42 -2.19
C ASN A 120 5.58 10.66 -3.03
N ALA A 121 5.37 11.84 -2.46
CA ALA A 121 5.59 13.15 -3.06
C ALA A 121 6.18 14.11 -2.01
N PRO A 122 7.50 14.03 -1.76
CA PRO A 122 8.19 14.90 -0.81
C PRO A 122 7.93 16.39 -1.07
N GLU A 123 7.49 17.12 -0.06
CA GLU A 123 7.34 18.58 -0.10
C GLU A 123 8.68 19.28 0.20
N GLU A 124 8.80 20.55 -0.19
CA GLU A 124 10.07 21.30 -0.09
C GLU A 124 10.64 21.33 1.34
N GLU A 125 9.78 21.42 2.38
CA GLU A 125 10.23 21.42 3.78
C GLU A 125 10.88 20.09 4.18
N PHE A 126 10.31 18.97 3.74
CA PHE A 126 10.85 17.64 4.01
C PHE A 126 12.15 17.40 3.24
N VAL A 127 12.24 17.89 2.01
CA VAL A 127 13.47 17.86 1.21
C VAL A 127 14.57 18.70 1.87
N LYS A 128 14.25 19.92 2.32
CA LYS A 128 15.19 20.79 3.06
C LYS A 128 15.70 20.14 4.34
N PHE A 129 14.83 19.42 5.05
CA PHE A 129 15.22 18.71 6.27
C PHE A 129 16.35 17.71 6.01
N PHE A 130 16.27 16.90 4.96
CA PHE A 130 17.35 15.98 4.60
C PHE A 130 18.56 16.71 4.02
N ALA A 131 18.33 17.63 3.08
CA ALA A 131 19.41 18.33 2.40
C ALA A 131 20.30 19.11 3.39
N SER A 132 19.71 19.80 4.36
CA SER A 132 20.45 20.57 5.37
C SER A 132 21.32 19.71 6.31
N ARG A 133 21.10 18.39 6.38
CA ARG A 133 21.85 17.47 7.24
C ARG A 133 22.90 16.65 6.50
N ILE A 134 22.84 16.64 5.17
CA ILE A 134 23.65 15.74 4.32
C ILE A 134 24.52 16.53 3.34
N TYR A 135 24.07 17.73 2.93
CA TYR A 135 24.78 18.56 1.97
C TYR A 135 25.50 19.73 2.68
N ASP A 136 26.82 19.78 2.56
CA ASP A 136 27.67 20.78 3.23
C ASP A 136 27.65 22.17 2.56
N GLY A 137 26.98 22.32 1.40
CA GLY A 137 26.92 23.57 0.65
C GLY A 137 25.63 24.38 0.86
N MET A 138 25.56 25.56 0.25
CA MET A 138 24.33 26.35 0.25
C MET A 138 23.20 25.63 -0.50
N LEU A 139 22.00 25.60 0.11
CA LEU A 139 20.78 25.06 -0.48
C LEU A 139 20.21 25.99 -1.56
N THR A 140 20.92 26.09 -2.69
CA THR A 140 20.44 26.76 -3.90
C THR A 140 19.24 26.03 -4.51
N GLN A 141 18.49 26.69 -5.40
CA GLN A 141 17.34 26.05 -6.05
C GLN A 141 17.73 24.77 -6.79
N LYS A 142 18.86 24.78 -7.52
CA LYS A 142 19.37 23.60 -8.23
C LYS A 142 19.68 22.43 -7.28
N VAL A 143 20.23 22.73 -6.10
CA VAL A 143 20.48 21.71 -5.07
C VAL A 143 19.17 21.18 -4.53
N LYS A 144 18.18 22.04 -4.23
CA LYS A 144 16.85 21.61 -3.79
C LYS A 144 16.18 20.70 -4.82
N ASP A 145 16.18 21.08 -6.09
CA ASP A 145 15.57 20.29 -7.17
C ASP A 145 16.21 18.89 -7.27
N THR A 146 17.54 18.82 -7.13
CA THR A 146 18.29 17.57 -7.08
C THR A 146 17.88 16.74 -5.85
N PHE A 147 17.83 17.35 -4.68
CA PHE A 147 17.45 16.69 -3.44
C PHE A 147 15.98 16.27 -3.44
N THR A 148 15.08 16.94 -4.14
CA THR A 148 13.68 16.51 -4.31
C THR A 148 13.63 15.16 -5.02
N LEU A 149 14.37 15.02 -6.13
CA LEU A 149 14.46 13.75 -6.86
C LEU A 149 15.10 12.65 -6.02
N LEU A 150 16.21 12.96 -5.33
CA LEU A 150 16.91 12.01 -4.48
C LEU A 150 16.07 11.56 -3.28
N THR A 151 15.36 12.48 -2.62
CA THR A 151 14.48 12.18 -1.47
C THR A 151 13.36 11.24 -1.89
N LYS A 152 12.71 11.52 -3.04
CA LYS A 152 11.67 10.64 -3.58
C LYS A 152 12.22 9.25 -3.89
N LYS A 153 13.38 9.18 -4.58
CA LYS A 153 14.03 7.91 -4.90
C LYS A 153 14.36 7.11 -3.63
N ALA A 154 14.96 7.76 -2.63
CA ALA A 154 15.32 7.12 -1.37
C ALA A 154 14.09 6.64 -0.59
N ALA A 155 13.00 7.43 -0.55
CA ALA A 155 11.75 7.04 0.10
C ALA A 155 11.14 5.78 -0.54
N SER A 156 11.06 5.72 -1.87
CA SER A 156 10.58 4.53 -2.58
C SER A 156 11.47 3.31 -2.33
N GLN A 157 12.79 3.47 -2.41
CA GLN A 157 13.74 2.38 -2.13
C GLN A 157 13.61 1.87 -0.69
N TYR A 158 13.46 2.77 0.29
CA TYR A 158 13.28 2.40 1.69
C TYR A 158 12.00 1.61 1.92
N ILE A 159 10.87 2.04 1.35
CA ILE A 159 9.59 1.31 1.45
C ILE A 159 9.73 -0.09 0.85
N ASN A 160 10.31 -0.20 -0.34
CA ASN A 160 10.51 -1.49 -1.00
C ASN A 160 11.41 -2.41 -0.17
N ASN A 161 12.47 -1.88 0.43
CA ASN A 161 13.34 -2.63 1.34
C ASN A 161 12.58 -3.11 2.58
N GLN A 162 11.75 -2.27 3.21
CA GLN A 162 10.95 -2.66 4.37
C GLN A 162 9.91 -3.75 4.04
N ILE A 163 9.30 -3.67 2.85
CA ILE A 163 8.39 -4.71 2.35
C ILE A 163 9.18 -6.01 2.16
N ASN A 164 10.33 -5.95 1.49
CA ASN A 164 11.19 -7.10 1.25
C ASN A 164 11.71 -7.73 2.55
N GLU A 165 12.08 -6.93 3.56
CA GLU A 165 12.49 -7.40 4.88
C GLU A 165 11.34 -8.10 5.62
N ARG A 166 10.13 -7.52 5.60
CA ARG A 166 8.95 -8.16 6.19
C ARG A 166 8.59 -9.46 5.49
N LEU A 167 8.66 -9.51 4.16
CA LEU A 167 8.45 -10.72 3.36
C LEU A 167 9.50 -11.79 3.71
N LYS A 168 10.78 -11.43 3.74
CA LYS A 168 11.88 -12.34 4.15
C LYS A 168 11.68 -12.87 5.57
N SER A 169 11.28 -12.00 6.51
CA SER A 169 11.02 -12.36 7.91
C SER A 169 9.82 -13.31 8.04
N ALA A 170 8.74 -13.06 7.31
CA ALA A 170 7.56 -13.92 7.28
C ALA A 170 7.79 -15.26 6.56
N MET A 171 8.78 -15.33 5.66
CA MET A 171 9.14 -16.54 4.90
C MET A 171 10.11 -17.49 5.62
N GLY A 172 10.60 -17.12 6.81
CA GLY A 172 11.56 -17.90 7.58
C GLY A 172 12.99 -17.38 7.39
N GLY A 173 13.58 -16.89 8.49
CA GLY A 173 14.92 -16.33 8.51
C GLY A 173 15.98 -17.32 8.04
N ASN A 174 16.56 -17.04 6.87
CA ASN A 174 17.99 -17.12 6.58
C ASN A 174 18.23 -16.85 5.10
N SER A 175 18.65 -15.64 4.78
CA SER A 175 19.53 -15.33 3.64
C SER A 175 20.12 -13.96 3.89
N ALA A 176 21.22 -13.96 4.66
CA ALA A 176 22.15 -12.84 4.67
C ALA A 176 22.78 -12.76 3.28
N LEU A 177 22.63 -11.62 2.60
CA LEU A 177 23.46 -11.29 1.44
C LEU A 177 23.93 -9.85 1.54
N HIS A 178 25.24 -9.78 1.74
CA HIS A 178 26.22 -8.75 1.45
C HIS A 178 25.75 -7.51 0.69
N ILE A 179 25.97 -6.35 1.32
CA ILE A 179 26.11 -5.06 0.66
C ILE A 179 27.59 -4.95 0.27
N ASP A 180 27.89 -4.78 -1.02
CA ASP A 180 29.20 -4.29 -1.44
C ASP A 180 29.04 -2.86 -1.98
N PRO A 181 29.87 -1.89 -1.56
CA PRO A 181 29.76 -0.50 -1.95
C PRO A 181 30.58 -0.26 -3.21
N SER A 182 29.96 0.29 -4.25
CA SER A 182 30.72 1.01 -5.28
C SER A 182 29.98 2.27 -5.69
N ILE A 183 30.42 3.37 -5.09
CA ILE A 183 30.41 4.68 -5.71
C ILE A 183 31.58 4.69 -6.69
N GLN A 184 31.31 4.81 -7.98
CA GLN A 184 32.26 5.41 -8.91
C GLN A 184 31.54 6.44 -9.79
N ASN A 185 32.07 7.66 -9.72
CA ASN A 185 31.94 8.69 -10.74
C ASN A 185 32.44 8.12 -12.08
N ASP A 186 31.74 8.40 -13.18
CA ASP A 186 32.29 9.33 -14.17
C ASP A 186 31.27 9.73 -15.23
N ALA A 187 31.43 10.97 -15.67
CA ALA A 187 30.71 11.57 -16.78
C ALA A 187 31.36 11.20 -18.14
N THR A 188 30.62 11.51 -19.20
CA THR A 188 31.01 11.67 -20.62
C THR A 188 31.12 10.43 -21.54
N ASP A 189 30.03 10.26 -22.30
CA ASP A 189 29.91 10.33 -23.77
C ASP A 189 30.29 9.15 -24.70
N ASN A 190 29.24 8.73 -25.43
CA ASN A 190 29.11 8.20 -26.80
C ASN A 190 29.82 6.93 -27.32
N SER A 191 28.95 5.95 -27.67
CA SER A 191 29.05 4.88 -28.70
C SER A 191 30.17 3.85 -28.52
N VAL A 192 29.92 2.54 -28.54
CA VAL A 192 29.50 1.73 -29.69
C VAL A 192 28.84 0.43 -29.18
N ILE A 193 27.85 -0.04 -29.94
CA ILE A 193 27.15 -1.32 -29.76
C ILE A 193 28.14 -2.50 -29.89
N SER A 194 28.26 -3.32 -28.85
CA SER A 194 28.71 -4.70 -28.96
C SER A 194 27.70 -5.63 -28.27
N LYS A 195 27.18 -6.56 -29.05
CA LYS A 195 26.37 -7.71 -28.59
C LYS A 195 27.24 -8.68 -27.78
N GLU A 196 26.57 -9.33 -26.82
CA GLU A 196 26.99 -10.49 -26.01
C GLU A 196 27.97 -10.12 -24.88
N GLU A 197 27.64 -10.35 -23.61
CA GLU A 197 27.13 -11.58 -23.00
C GLU A 197 25.86 -11.33 -22.15
N ILE A 198 24.74 -11.99 -22.48
CA ILE A 198 23.64 -12.12 -21.52
C ILE A 198 24.05 -13.28 -20.59
N ASP A 199 24.80 -12.93 -19.55
CA ASP A 199 24.94 -13.81 -18.40
C ASP A 199 23.54 -14.03 -17.80
N ILE A 200 23.26 -15.25 -17.33
CA ILE A 200 21.96 -15.60 -16.74
C ILE A 200 21.94 -14.97 -15.34
N THR A 201 21.72 -13.66 -15.29
CA THR A 201 21.51 -12.93 -14.06
C THR A 201 20.02 -12.74 -13.89
N THR A 202 19.41 -13.59 -13.05
CA THR A 202 18.02 -13.39 -12.64
C THR A 202 17.86 -11.98 -12.07
N THR A 203 17.02 -11.19 -12.71
CA THR A 203 16.82 -9.79 -12.34
C THR A 203 15.87 -9.68 -11.14
N MET A 204 15.98 -8.59 -10.38
CA MET A 204 15.08 -8.32 -9.25
C MET A 204 13.61 -8.29 -9.70
N ASP A 205 13.34 -7.73 -10.88
CA ASP A 205 12.01 -7.68 -11.47
C ASP A 205 11.44 -9.08 -11.75
N GLU A 206 12.26 -10.04 -12.19
CA GLU A 206 11.83 -11.43 -12.42
C GLU A 206 11.50 -12.15 -11.11
N ILE A 207 12.28 -11.90 -10.04
CA ILE A 207 12.00 -12.44 -8.70
C ILE A 207 10.70 -11.83 -8.14
N GLU A 208 10.50 -10.52 -8.28
CA GLU A 208 9.28 -9.84 -7.83
C GLU A 208 8.06 -10.32 -8.61
N GLY A 209 8.16 -10.41 -9.94
CA GLY A 209 7.11 -10.97 -10.80
C GLY A 209 6.77 -12.42 -10.43
N PHE A 210 7.78 -13.24 -10.12
CA PHE A 210 7.57 -14.60 -9.60
C PHE A 210 6.80 -14.62 -8.30
N HIS A 211 7.11 -13.74 -7.35
CA HIS A 211 6.41 -13.69 -6.08
C HIS A 211 4.96 -13.26 -6.22
N ILE A 212 4.66 -12.30 -7.11
CA ILE A 212 3.29 -11.90 -7.43
C ILE A 212 2.52 -13.09 -8.00
N ILE A 213 3.10 -13.78 -9.00
CA ILE A 213 2.46 -14.94 -9.65
C ILE A 213 2.27 -16.10 -8.66
N LYS A 214 3.26 -16.35 -7.80
CA LYS A 214 3.18 -17.35 -6.74
C LYS A 214 2.09 -17.02 -5.72
N ALA A 215 1.91 -15.74 -5.36
CA ALA A 215 0.86 -15.29 -4.46
C ALA A 215 -0.55 -15.46 -5.06
N ILE A 216 -0.70 -15.26 -6.37
CA ILE A 216 -1.94 -15.51 -7.09
C ILE A 216 -2.25 -17.01 -7.16
N ALA A 217 -1.29 -17.81 -7.63
CA ALA A 217 -1.47 -19.24 -7.88
C ALA A 217 -1.58 -20.07 -6.59
N ARG A 218 -1.02 -19.61 -5.46
CA ARG A 218 -1.13 -20.34 -4.18
C ARG A 218 -2.55 -20.44 -3.62
N THR A 219 -3.49 -19.69 -4.19
CA THR A 219 -4.92 -19.80 -3.86
C THR A 219 -5.57 -21.06 -4.44
N VAL A 220 -4.88 -21.75 -5.36
CA VAL A 220 -5.37 -22.93 -6.08
C VAL A 220 -4.45 -24.14 -5.90
N ILE A 221 -3.14 -23.92 -5.79
CA ILE A 221 -2.11 -24.98 -5.65
C ILE A 221 -1.16 -24.66 -4.50
N ASP A 222 -0.64 -25.67 -3.81
CA ASP A 222 0.32 -25.45 -2.72
C ASP A 222 1.58 -24.71 -3.17
N ALA A 223 1.96 -23.68 -2.41
CA ALA A 223 3.09 -22.80 -2.72
C ALA A 223 4.44 -23.51 -2.99
N PRO A 224 4.81 -24.63 -2.32
CA PRO A 224 6.05 -25.35 -2.62
C PRO A 224 6.10 -25.96 -4.02
N ARG A 225 4.93 -26.22 -4.63
CA ARG A 225 4.84 -26.79 -5.98
C ARG A 225 5.15 -25.75 -7.07
N ILE A 226 5.08 -24.45 -6.75
CA ILE A 226 5.31 -23.35 -7.70
C ILE A 226 6.79 -22.94 -7.64
N VAL A 227 7.50 -23.21 -8.74
CA VAL A 227 8.93 -22.99 -8.87
C VAL A 227 9.23 -22.13 -10.11
N HIS A 228 10.42 -21.54 -10.15
CA HIS A 228 10.89 -20.80 -11.31
C HIS A 228 12.14 -21.44 -11.91
N ARG A 229 12.36 -21.20 -13.21
CA ARG A 229 13.58 -21.53 -13.93
C ARG A 229 13.95 -20.37 -14.83
N ASP A 230 15.13 -19.84 -14.61
CA ASP A 230 15.67 -18.79 -15.46
C ASP A 230 16.21 -19.39 -16.77
N THR A 231 15.94 -18.71 -17.88
CA THR A 231 16.45 -19.07 -19.20
C THR A 231 16.88 -17.82 -19.94
N LYS A 232 17.79 -17.97 -20.90
CA LYS A 232 18.31 -16.84 -21.71
C LYS A 232 17.24 -15.99 -22.41
N SER A 233 16.04 -16.52 -22.62
CA SER A 233 14.98 -15.84 -23.37
C SER A 233 13.82 -15.37 -22.49
N TYR A 234 13.61 -15.99 -21.34
CA TYR A 234 12.48 -15.73 -20.44
C TYR A 234 12.73 -16.32 -19.06
N PHE A 235 12.05 -15.77 -18.06
CA PHE A 235 11.97 -16.35 -16.73
C PHE A 235 10.72 -17.22 -16.60
N GLY A 236 10.91 -18.53 -16.53
CA GLY A 236 9.83 -19.51 -16.58
C GLY A 236 9.27 -19.83 -15.20
N ILE A 237 7.95 -19.91 -15.07
CA ILE A 237 7.28 -20.30 -13.82
C ILE A 237 6.51 -21.59 -14.09
N LEU A 238 6.79 -22.62 -13.29
CA LEU A 238 6.38 -24.00 -13.50
C LEU A 238 5.74 -24.58 -12.24
N ILE A 239 4.97 -25.65 -12.42
CA ILE A 239 4.41 -26.44 -11.33
C ILE A 239 5.13 -27.80 -11.24
N ASP A 240 5.44 -28.23 -10.02
CA ASP A 240 6.15 -29.47 -9.69
C ASP A 240 7.52 -29.61 -10.37
N ASP A 241 8.18 -28.48 -10.65
CA ASP A 241 9.46 -28.41 -11.37
C ASP A 241 9.45 -29.17 -12.72
N ASN A 242 8.29 -29.19 -13.38
CA ASN A 242 8.06 -29.96 -14.59
C ASN A 242 7.79 -29.06 -15.80
N ASN A 243 8.65 -29.13 -16.83
CA ASN A 243 8.49 -28.36 -18.08
C ASN A 243 7.19 -28.66 -18.84
N ARG A 244 6.50 -29.78 -18.55
CA ARG A 244 5.18 -30.11 -19.11
C ARG A 244 4.01 -29.47 -18.36
N LYS A 245 4.27 -28.81 -17.23
CA LYS A 245 3.31 -28.07 -16.42
C LYS A 245 3.70 -26.59 -16.30
N PRO A 246 3.78 -25.85 -17.42
CA PRO A 246 4.09 -24.43 -17.36
C PRO A 246 2.89 -23.64 -16.81
N LEU A 247 3.16 -22.70 -15.91
CA LEU A 247 2.16 -21.77 -15.39
C LEU A 247 2.14 -20.50 -16.24
N CYS A 248 3.31 -19.88 -16.44
CA CYS A 248 3.48 -18.70 -17.29
C CYS A 248 4.98 -18.42 -17.52
N ARG A 249 5.29 -17.40 -18.32
CA ARG A 249 6.66 -16.92 -18.58
C ARG A 249 6.73 -15.41 -18.44
N LEU A 250 7.80 -14.89 -17.85
CA LEU A 250 8.09 -13.46 -17.81
C LEU A 250 9.16 -13.13 -18.85
N HIS A 251 8.90 -12.15 -19.71
CA HIS A 251 9.83 -11.70 -20.74
C HIS A 251 10.27 -10.27 -20.41
N PHE A 252 11.19 -10.13 -19.45
CA PHE A 252 11.66 -8.82 -18.97
C PHE A 252 12.99 -8.39 -19.60
N ASN A 253 13.53 -9.19 -20.51
CA ASN A 253 14.79 -8.99 -21.21
C ASN A 253 14.77 -7.83 -22.24
N ARG A 254 13.68 -7.06 -22.34
CA ARG A 254 13.48 -5.97 -23.31
C ARG A 254 12.85 -4.75 -22.64
N THR A 255 12.91 -3.60 -23.30
CA THR A 255 12.31 -2.34 -22.82
C THR A 255 10.81 -2.47 -22.53
N GLN A 256 10.08 -3.20 -23.38
CA GLN A 256 8.70 -3.59 -23.10
C GLN A 256 8.70 -4.95 -22.40
N LYS A 257 8.11 -5.01 -21.21
CA LYS A 257 7.90 -6.25 -20.45
C LYS A 257 6.66 -6.97 -20.97
N TYR A 258 6.69 -8.30 -20.95
CA TYR A 258 5.52 -9.13 -21.28
C TYR A 258 5.33 -10.27 -20.28
N ILE A 259 4.07 -10.66 -20.07
CA ILE A 259 3.69 -11.94 -19.47
C ILE A 259 3.19 -12.89 -20.56
N GLY A 260 3.78 -14.09 -20.62
CA GLY A 260 3.38 -15.18 -21.48
C GLY A 260 2.43 -16.12 -20.75
N LEU A 261 1.18 -16.23 -21.23
CA LEU A 261 0.15 -17.11 -20.69
C LEU A 261 -0.11 -18.28 -21.64
N PHE A 262 -0.53 -19.42 -21.10
CA PHE A 262 -0.78 -20.63 -21.88
C PHE A 262 -2.28 -20.89 -22.04
N ASP A 263 -2.69 -21.27 -23.25
CA ASP A 263 -4.05 -21.78 -23.49
C ASP A 263 -4.17 -23.29 -23.16
N LEU A 264 -5.36 -23.86 -23.37
CA LEU A 264 -5.64 -25.29 -23.12
C LEU A 264 -4.79 -26.22 -24.00
N GLU A 265 -4.34 -25.75 -25.16
CA GLU A 265 -3.48 -26.49 -26.08
C GLU A 265 -1.97 -26.26 -25.79
N LYS A 266 -1.66 -25.49 -24.74
CA LYS A 266 -0.31 -25.07 -24.30
C LYS A 266 0.40 -24.15 -25.29
N ASN A 267 -0.33 -23.41 -26.12
CA ASN A 267 0.24 -22.33 -26.90
C ASN A 267 0.43 -21.09 -26.03
N GLU A 268 1.57 -20.42 -26.18
CA GLU A 268 1.91 -19.22 -25.42
C GLU A 268 1.42 -17.96 -26.13
N THR A 269 0.65 -17.12 -25.42
CA THR A 269 0.27 -15.76 -25.85
C THR A 269 0.97 -14.73 -24.96
N ARG A 270 1.63 -13.75 -25.57
CA ARG A 270 2.33 -12.67 -24.85
C ARG A 270 1.46 -11.44 -24.71
N HIS A 271 1.31 -10.97 -23.49
CA HIS A 271 0.58 -9.75 -23.15
C HIS A 271 1.55 -8.69 -22.64
N PRO A 272 1.55 -7.47 -23.20
CA PRO A 272 2.41 -6.40 -22.73
C PRO A 272 2.00 -5.96 -21.32
N ILE A 273 2.99 -5.66 -20.49
CA ILE A 273 2.79 -5.05 -19.18
C ILE A 273 3.72 -3.84 -19.04
N GLU A 274 3.22 -2.76 -18.44
CA GLU A 274 3.98 -1.53 -18.18
C GLU A 274 4.62 -1.59 -16.79
N THR A 275 3.91 -2.15 -15.81
CA THR A 275 4.37 -2.33 -14.43
C THR A 275 4.18 -3.77 -13.96
N LEU A 276 4.82 -4.15 -12.84
CA LEU A 276 4.61 -5.48 -12.25
C LEU A 276 3.18 -5.65 -11.69
N ASP A 277 2.51 -4.55 -11.33
CA ASP A 277 1.13 -4.58 -10.82
C ASP A 277 0.13 -5.04 -11.90
N ASP A 278 0.45 -4.82 -13.18
CA ASP A 278 -0.40 -5.27 -14.30
C ASP A 278 -0.54 -6.81 -14.34
N ILE A 279 0.36 -7.56 -13.68
CA ILE A 279 0.24 -9.02 -13.52
C ILE A 279 -1.09 -9.39 -12.85
N TYR A 280 -1.60 -8.57 -11.93
CA TYR A 280 -2.88 -8.84 -11.26
C TYR A 280 -4.08 -8.86 -12.22
N ALA A 281 -4.00 -8.17 -13.35
CA ALA A 281 -5.06 -8.21 -14.37
C ALA A 281 -5.24 -9.62 -14.97
N PHE A 282 -4.21 -10.47 -14.90
CA PHE A 282 -4.21 -11.85 -15.40
C PHE A 282 -4.44 -12.90 -14.31
N SER A 283 -4.94 -12.48 -13.14
CA SER A 283 -5.10 -13.37 -11.98
C SER A 283 -6.01 -14.56 -12.26
N ASN A 284 -7.07 -14.37 -13.05
CA ASN A 284 -8.04 -15.43 -13.32
C ASN A 284 -7.45 -16.50 -14.25
N GLU A 285 -6.70 -16.09 -15.26
CA GLU A 285 -6.01 -16.94 -16.23
C GLU A 285 -4.89 -17.74 -15.55
N LEU A 286 -4.13 -17.10 -14.66
CA LEU A 286 -3.10 -17.78 -13.86
C LEU A 286 -3.72 -18.82 -12.92
N LYS A 287 -4.83 -18.49 -12.26
CA LYS A 287 -5.57 -19.45 -11.40
C LYS A 287 -6.17 -20.59 -12.21
N ALA A 288 -6.76 -20.30 -13.37
CA ALA A 288 -7.33 -21.32 -14.25
C ALA A 288 -6.24 -22.28 -14.77
N THR A 289 -5.08 -21.74 -15.17
CA THR A 289 -3.94 -22.54 -15.60
C THR A 289 -3.38 -23.39 -14.45
N ALA A 290 -3.27 -22.83 -13.24
CA ALA A 290 -2.88 -23.58 -12.06
C ALA A 290 -3.88 -24.72 -11.76
N ALA A 291 -5.19 -24.47 -11.83
CA ALA A 291 -6.23 -25.47 -11.58
C ALA A 291 -6.17 -26.69 -12.52
N LEU A 292 -5.57 -26.58 -13.71
CA LEU A 292 -5.36 -27.74 -14.59
C LEU A 292 -4.33 -28.75 -14.04
N TYR A 293 -3.54 -28.34 -13.04
CA TYR A 293 -2.45 -29.13 -12.47
C TYR A 293 -2.64 -29.44 -10.99
N SER A 294 -3.77 -29.02 -10.40
CA SER A 294 -4.09 -29.20 -8.97
C SER A 294 -4.25 -30.67 -8.64
#